data_AF-W1XKI3-F1
#
_entry.id   AF-W1XKI3-F1
#
_cell.length_a   1.000
_cell.length_b   1.000
_cell.length_c   1.000
_cell.angle_alpha   90.00
_cell.angle_beta   90.00
_cell.angle_gamma   90.00
#
_symmetry.space_group_name_H-M   'P 1'
#
loop_
_entity.id
_entity.type
_entity.pdbx_description
1 polymer ?
#
loop_
_entity_poly.entity_id
_entity_poly.type
_entity_poly.pdbx_seq_one_letter_code
_entity_poly.pdbx_strand_id
1 'polypeptide(L)' 'AVEDEQLAITPTEELLNLSILKPENIKDTLHAYQMAKRCNEKRVMAEAVKWGENGARINSISPGIVVTPLA' A
#
# COMPACT_ATOMS: atom_id res chain seq x y z
N ALA A 1 -10.93 5.24 -6.54
CA ALA A 1 -11.36 4.03 -7.27
C ALA A 1 -10.26 3.56 -8.22
N VAL A 2 -9.93 4.32 -9.28
CA VAL A 2 -8.89 3.93 -10.27
C VAL A 2 -7.49 3.84 -9.66
N GLU A 3 -7.05 4.87 -8.92
CA GLU A 3 -5.71 4.86 -8.29
C GLU A 3 -5.57 3.72 -7.26
N ASP A 4 -6.65 3.42 -6.55
CA ASP A 4 -6.70 2.33 -5.58
C ASP A 4 -6.52 0.96 -6.24
N GLU A 5 -7.14 0.77 -7.40
CA GLU A 5 -6.95 -0.42 -8.23
C GLU A 5 -5.50 -0.51 -8.73
N GLN A 6 -4.96 0.57 -9.29
CA GLN A 6 -3.55 0.60 -9.73
C GLN A 6 -2.59 0.23 -8.60
N LEU A 7 -2.77 0.81 -7.41
CA LEU A 7 -1.97 0.46 -6.23
C LEU A 7 -2.15 -1.02 -5.82
N ALA A 8 -3.34 -1.59 -6.02
CA ALA A 8 -3.65 -2.97 -5.67
C ALA A 8 -3.01 -4.00 -6.61
N ILE A 9 -3.01 -3.75 -7.94
CA ILE A 9 -2.74 -4.78 -8.95
C ILE A 9 -1.56 -4.51 -9.88
N THR A 10 -1.00 -3.29 -9.94
CA THR A 10 0.19 -3.01 -10.77
C THR A 10 1.37 -3.85 -10.29
N PRO A 11 2.18 -4.48 -11.18
CA PRO A 11 3.38 -5.21 -10.79
C PRO A 11 4.32 -4.39 -9.91
N THR A 12 5.01 -5.03 -8.95
CA THR A 12 5.83 -4.34 -7.95
C THR A 12 6.91 -3.47 -8.60
N GLU A 13 7.54 -3.99 -9.65
CA GLU A 13 8.59 -3.37 -10.44
C GLU A 13 8.09 -2.16 -11.24
N GLU A 14 6.78 -2.07 -11.46
CA GLU A 14 6.13 -1.01 -12.22
C GLU A 14 5.43 0.04 -11.34
N LEU A 15 5.33 -0.18 -10.02
CA LEU A 15 4.60 0.71 -9.11
C LEU A 15 5.09 2.17 -9.20
N LEU A 16 6.40 2.39 -9.22
CA LEU A 16 6.97 3.75 -9.28
C LEU A 16 6.75 4.44 -10.64
N ASN A 17 6.15 3.75 -11.61
CA ASN A 17 5.71 4.34 -12.87
C ASN A 17 4.34 5.02 -12.78
N LEU A 18 3.53 4.72 -11.76
CA LEU A 18 2.22 5.32 -11.57
C LEU A 18 2.32 6.82 -11.32
N SER A 19 1.49 7.62 -12.01
CA SER A 19 1.49 9.08 -11.89
C SER A 19 1.37 9.57 -10.44
N ILE A 20 0.50 8.95 -9.64
CA ILE A 20 0.28 9.31 -8.23
C ILE A 20 1.52 9.10 -7.34
N LEU A 21 2.46 8.25 -7.76
CA LEU A 21 3.70 7.95 -7.03
C LEU A 21 4.91 8.73 -7.56
N LYS A 22 4.71 9.60 -8.56
CA LYS A 22 5.78 10.44 -9.10
C LYS A 22 6.16 11.57 -8.12
N PRO A 23 7.44 11.94 -8.00
CA PRO A 23 7.91 12.93 -7.03
C PRO A 23 7.14 14.26 -7.06
N GLU A 24 6.76 14.75 -8.24
CA GLU A 24 5.97 15.98 -8.42
C GLU A 24 4.58 15.93 -7.77
N ASN A 25 4.03 14.73 -7.56
CA ASN A 25 2.75 14.51 -6.88
C ASN A 25 2.92 14.15 -5.40
N ILE A 26 4.17 14.08 -4.90
CA ILE A 26 4.49 13.80 -3.51
C ILE A 26 4.89 15.10 -2.78
N LYS A 27 4.06 15.51 -1.82
CA LYS A 27 4.23 16.78 -1.09
C LYS A 27 5.43 16.79 -0.14
N ASP A 28 5.61 15.71 0.61
CA ASP A 28 6.64 15.55 1.63
C ASP A 28 6.85 14.06 1.97
N THR A 29 7.77 13.80 2.91
CA THR A 29 8.11 12.44 3.35
C THR A 29 6.97 11.73 4.06
N LEU A 30 6.08 12.46 4.74
CA LEU A 30 4.90 11.88 5.39
C LEU A 30 3.86 11.45 4.34
N HIS A 31 3.65 12.26 3.31
CA HIS A 31 2.78 11.90 2.18
C HIS A 31 3.31 10.67 1.45
N ALA A 32 4.63 10.60 1.20
CA ALA A 32 5.25 9.40 0.62
C ALA A 32 4.97 8.14 1.46
N TYR A 33 5.13 8.25 2.79
CA TYR A 33 4.83 7.17 3.72
C TYR A 33 3.35 6.76 3.68
N GLN A 34 2.43 7.73 3.66
CA GLN A 34 0.98 7.47 3.55
C GLN A 34 0.63 6.74 2.26
N MET A 35 1.22 7.16 1.14
CA MET A 35 1.03 6.49 -0.16
C MET A 35 1.55 5.05 -0.16
N ALA A 36 2.72 4.82 0.45
CA ALA A 36 3.26 3.47 0.62
C ALA A 36 2.34 2.59 1.49
N LYS A 37 1.81 3.11 2.60
CA LYS A 37 0.87 2.34 3.45
C LYS A 37 -0.46 2.07 2.78
N ARG A 38 -1.02 3.05 2.05
CA ARG A 38 -2.21 2.86 1.20
C ARG A 38 -1.97 1.73 0.19
N CYS A 39 -0.81 1.69 -0.47
CA CYS A 39 -0.45 0.62 -1.40
C CYS A 39 -0.50 -0.76 -0.75
N ASN A 40 0.09 -0.91 0.44
CA ASN A 40 0.09 -2.17 1.19
C ASN A 40 -1.34 -2.65 1.50
N GLU A 41 -2.21 -1.75 1.99
CA GLU A 41 -3.60 -2.09 2.30
C GLU A 41 -4.37 -2.55 1.05
N LYS A 42 -4.17 -1.87 -0.08
CA LYS A 42 -4.83 -2.19 -1.36
C LYS A 42 -4.38 -3.55 -1.90
N ARG A 43 -3.09 -3.86 -1.80
CA ARG A 43 -2.53 -5.17 -2.17
C ARG A 43 -3.02 -6.30 -1.28
N VAL A 44 -3.11 -6.07 0.03
CA VAL A 44 -3.71 -7.04 0.96
C VAL A 44 -5.16 -7.33 0.58
N MET A 45 -5.96 -6.31 0.27
CA MET A 45 -7.35 -6.51 -0.16
C MET A 45 -7.44 -7.33 -1.45
N ALA A 46 -6.60 -7.05 -2.44
CA ALA A 46 -6.58 -7.81 -3.69
C ALA A 46 -6.13 -9.27 -3.50
N GLU A 47 -5.07 -9.51 -2.73
CA GLU A 47 -4.53 -10.85 -2.47
C GLU A 47 -5.46 -11.69 -1.57
N ALA A 48 -6.20 -11.05 -0.66
CA ALA A 48 -7.17 -11.74 0.19
C ALA A 48 -8.24 -12.51 -0.62
N VAL A 49 -8.61 -12.03 -1.81
CA VAL A 49 -9.54 -12.73 -2.70
C VAL A 49 -8.91 -14.04 -3.21
N LYS A 50 -7.70 -13.97 -3.77
CA LYS A 50 -6.98 -15.12 -4.34
C LYS A 50 -6.66 -16.18 -3.28
N TRP A 51 -6.20 -15.74 -2.10
CA TRP A 51 -5.91 -16.65 -1.00
C TRP A 51 -7.17 -17.21 -0.35
N GLY A 52 -8.29 -16.48 -0.43
CA GLY A 52 -9.60 -16.95 0.00
C GLY A 52 -10.09 -18.17 -0.77
N GLU A 53 -9.76 -18.30 -2.06
CA GLU A 53 -10.07 -19.49 -2.86
C GLU A 53 -9.40 -20.76 -2.30
N ASN A 54 -8.29 -20.60 -1.57
CA ASN A 54 -7.56 -21.67 -0.90
C ASN A 54 -7.90 -21.80 0.60
N GLY A 55 -8.93 -21.11 1.08
CA GLY A 55 -9.35 -21.11 2.49
C GLY A 55 -8.45 -20.31 3.44
N ALA A 56 -7.51 -19.53 2.90
CA ALA A 56 -6.61 -18.69 3.68
C ALA A 56 -7.13 -17.24 3.81
N ARG A 57 -6.56 -16.49 4.76
CA ARG A 57 -6.89 -15.07 4.98
C ARG A 57 -5.62 -14.23 5.00
N ILE A 58 -5.67 -13.08 4.35
CA ILE A 58 -4.64 -12.05 4.42
C ILE A 58 -5.27 -10.80 5.02
N ASN A 59 -4.61 -10.19 6.01
CA ASN A 59 -5.11 -9.03 6.71
C ASN A 59 -3.99 -7.99 6.87
N SER A 60 -4.36 -6.72 6.85
CA SER A 60 -3.50 -5.60 7.21
C SER A 60 -3.93 -5.09 8.58
N ILE A 61 -2.97 -4.83 9.47
CA ILE A 61 -3.24 -4.26 10.79
C ILE A 61 -2.52 -2.91 10.85
N SER A 62 -3.28 -1.87 11.18
CA SER A 62 -2.80 -0.49 11.33
C SER A 62 -2.87 -0.11 12.82
N PRO A 63 -1.85 -0.46 13.64
CA PRO A 63 -1.92 -0.34 15.10
C PRO A 63 -1.70 1.09 15.64
N GLY A 64 -1.54 2.08 14.75
CA GLY A 64 -1.08 3.42 15.10
C GLY A 64 0.45 3.53 15.12
N ILE A 65 0.95 4.76 15.24
CA ILE A 65 2.39 5.05 15.29
C ILE A 65 2.86 4.90 16.75
N VAL A 66 3.85 4.03 16.96
CA VAL A 66 4.57 3.92 18.25
C VAL A 66 5.87 4.70 18.14
N VAL A 67 5.93 5.89 18.75
CA VAL A 67 7.13 6.72 18.80
C VAL A 67 7.81 6.51 20.14
N THR A 68 8.84 5.67 20.16
CA THR A 68 9.69 5.44 21.35
C THR A 68 11.15 5.73 21.00
N PRO A 69 11.93 6.34 21.90
CA PRO A 69 13.38 6.43 21.71
C PRO A 69 13.95 5.03 21.47
N LEU A 70 14.88 4.91 20.52
CA LEU A 70 15.71 3.72 20.41
C LEU A 70 16.62 3.71 21.64
N ALA A 71 16.54 2.67 22.46
CA ALA A 71 17.39 2.51 23.64
C ALA A 71 18.86 2.30 23.24
#